data_AF-A0A6N9NW63-F1
#
_entry.id   AF-A0A6N9NW63-F1
#
_cell.length_a   1.000
_cell.length_b   1.000
_cell.length_c   1.000
_cell.angle_alpha   90.00
_cell.angle_beta   90.00
_cell.angle_gamma   90.00
#
_symmetry.space_group_name_H-M   'P 1'
#
loop_
_entity.id
_entity.type
_entity.pdbx_description
1 polymer ?
#
loop_
_entity_poly.entity_id
_entity_poly.type
_entity_poly.pdbx_seq_one_letter_code
_entity_poly.pdbx_strand_id
1 'polypeptide(L)'
;MKRRFWAVTALALVLSVFSSTVSFAQGWGKAENKWFYYLEDGTVAKDTWIEEEGGSYWLRSDGVMATSQWVNDGTGWYYVDSSGRKLTSQIMKLNDEIYWLGEDGKMAADEWVCTENGKWYYFQSNGYAMRNGWKVVGGEYYYFLKSGIMAADALVPGGYRVGADGRWIQ
;
A
#
# COMPACT_ATOMS: atom_id res chain seq x y z
N MET A 1 3.45 87.06 -19.50
CA MET A 1 2.27 86.23 -19.14
C MET A 1 2.72 84.78 -19.09
N LYS A 2 2.56 83.94 -18.07
CA LYS A 2 2.01 83.98 -16.71
C LYS A 2 2.79 82.92 -15.88
N ARG A 3 3.21 83.34 -14.68
CA ARG A 3 3.31 82.63 -13.37
C ARG A 3 4.15 81.34 -13.19
N ARG A 4 5.01 81.43 -12.16
CA ARG A 4 5.88 80.42 -11.51
C ARG A 4 5.06 79.51 -10.59
N PHE A 5 5.51 78.28 -10.32
CA PHE A 5 5.52 77.64 -8.99
C PHE A 5 6.58 76.53 -8.94
N TRP A 6 7.23 76.39 -7.77
CA TRP A 6 8.26 75.40 -7.44
C TRP A 6 7.63 74.10 -6.91
N ALA A 7 8.34 72.97 -7.01
CA ALA A 7 8.94 72.26 -5.87
C ALA A 7 8.87 70.70 -5.91
N VAL A 8 9.91 70.14 -5.28
CA VAL A 8 10.02 68.85 -4.58
C VAL A 8 10.35 67.58 -5.39
N THR A 9 11.59 67.14 -5.19
CA THR A 9 12.13 65.78 -5.37
C THR A 9 11.35 64.73 -4.57
N ALA A 10 11.02 63.60 -5.20
CA ALA A 10 10.78 62.34 -4.50
C ALA A 10 11.61 61.24 -5.17
N LEU A 11 12.72 60.87 -4.54
CA LEU A 11 13.43 59.63 -4.79
C LEU A 11 12.56 58.50 -4.22
N ALA A 12 11.79 57.82 -5.08
CA ALA A 12 11.10 56.60 -4.67
C ALA A 12 12.14 55.48 -4.55
N LEU A 13 12.58 55.23 -3.33
CA LEU A 13 13.32 54.02 -2.97
C LEU A 13 12.34 52.85 -3.08
N VAL A 14 12.36 52.15 -4.21
CA VAL A 14 11.64 50.88 -4.34
C VAL A 14 12.39 49.88 -3.47
N LEU A 15 11.93 49.68 -2.23
CA LEU A 15 12.30 48.49 -1.46
C LEU A 15 11.75 47.30 -2.24
N SER A 16 12.60 46.61 -2.99
CA SER A 16 12.29 45.26 -3.43
C SER A 16 12.21 44.41 -2.17
N VAL A 17 11.00 44.05 -1.75
CA VAL A 17 10.82 43.00 -0.75
C VAL A 17 11.30 41.72 -1.43
N PHE A 18 12.58 41.38 -1.26
CA PHE A 18 13.04 40.02 -1.51
C PHE A 18 12.33 39.17 -0.47
N SER A 19 11.17 38.61 -0.83
CA SER A 19 10.66 37.45 -0.10
C SER A 19 11.67 36.36 -0.34
N SER A 20 12.64 36.22 0.57
CA SER A 20 13.48 35.04 0.63
C SER A 20 12.54 33.88 0.87
N THR A 21 12.09 33.22 -0.19
CA THR A 21 11.51 31.90 -0.06
C THR A 21 12.57 31.07 0.61
N VAL A 22 12.39 30.76 1.89
CA VAL A 22 13.13 29.67 2.51
C VAL A 22 12.71 28.45 1.72
N SER A 23 13.57 28.00 0.81
CA SER A 23 13.37 26.75 0.10
C SER A 23 13.68 25.64 1.09
N PHE A 24 12.66 24.89 1.50
CA PHE A 24 12.86 23.66 2.25
C PHE A 24 13.23 22.57 1.26
N ALA A 25 14.31 21.84 1.52
CA ALA A 25 14.64 20.67 0.73
C ALA A 25 13.54 19.62 0.95
N GLN A 26 12.74 19.36 -0.09
CA GLN A 26 11.79 18.26 -0.10
C GLN A 26 12.53 16.93 0.09
N GLY A 27 11.91 16.00 0.83
CA GLY A 27 12.38 14.63 0.91
C GLY A 27 12.37 14.05 2.32
N TRP A 28 13.05 12.93 2.45
CA TRP A 28 13.10 12.15 3.69
C TRP A 28 13.94 12.85 4.77
N GLY A 29 13.36 12.94 5.97
CA GLY A 29 14.08 13.38 7.16
C GLY A 29 13.73 12.54 8.37
N LYS A 30 14.67 12.46 9.31
CA LYS A 30 14.56 11.64 10.51
C LYS A 30 14.61 12.53 11.75
N ALA A 31 13.60 12.39 12.61
CA ALA A 31 13.52 13.09 13.90
C ALA A 31 13.07 12.11 14.98
N GLU A 32 13.69 12.13 16.16
CA GLU A 32 13.36 11.24 17.28
C GLU A 32 13.26 9.75 16.88
N ASN A 33 14.16 9.31 16.00
CA ASN A 33 14.19 7.97 15.44
C ASN A 33 12.97 7.56 14.58
N LYS A 34 12.14 8.52 14.17
CA LYS A 34 11.01 8.35 13.25
C LYS A 34 11.30 9.01 11.91
N TRP A 35 10.80 8.42 10.84
CA TRP A 35 10.93 8.94 9.49
C TRP A 35 9.71 9.75 9.09
N PHE A 36 9.96 10.88 8.44
CA PHE A 36 8.99 11.81 7.89
C PHE A 36 9.38 12.13 6.45
N TYR A 37 8.40 12.57 5.65
CA TYR A 37 8.65 13.12 4.33
C TYR A 37 8.25 14.59 4.31
N TYR A 38 9.22 15.48 4.10
CA TYR A 38 9.02 16.92 4.06
C TYR A 38 8.66 17.35 2.63
N LEU A 39 7.63 18.18 2.50
CA LEU A 39 7.17 18.77 1.26
C LEU A 39 7.92 20.08 0.97
N GLU A 40 7.82 20.59 -0.26
CA GLU A 40 8.49 21.83 -0.68
C GLU A 40 8.08 23.06 0.15
N ASP A 41 6.86 23.06 0.69
CA ASP A 41 6.33 24.12 1.56
C ASP A 41 6.82 24.01 3.02
N GLY A 42 7.66 23.01 3.33
CA GLY A 42 8.20 22.74 4.66
C GLY A 42 7.28 21.95 5.58
N THR A 43 6.07 21.58 5.15
CA THR A 43 5.17 20.70 5.90
C THR A 43 5.55 19.23 5.74
N VAL A 44 4.89 18.33 6.48
CA VAL A 44 5.10 16.87 6.35
C VAL A 44 3.93 16.23 5.63
N ALA A 45 4.21 15.27 4.75
CA ALA A 45 3.21 14.43 4.12
C ALA A 45 2.46 13.58 5.15
N LYS A 46 1.15 13.42 4.96
CA LYS A 46 0.24 12.73 5.87
C LYS A 46 -0.86 12.02 5.08
N ASP A 47 -1.26 10.85 5.58
CA ASP A 47 -2.28 9.98 4.99
C ASP A 47 -2.08 9.78 3.49
N THR A 48 -0.82 9.56 3.08
CA THR A 48 -0.44 9.42 1.67
C THR A 48 0.72 8.45 1.49
N TRP A 49 0.75 7.81 0.32
CA TRP A 49 1.90 7.10 -0.18
C TRP A 49 2.94 8.10 -0.73
N ILE A 50 4.20 7.81 -0.47
CA ILE A 50 5.36 8.41 -1.11
C ILE A 50 6.01 7.32 -1.97
N GLU A 51 6.08 7.57 -3.26
CA GLU A 51 6.64 6.66 -4.26
C GLU A 51 8.10 7.06 -4.53
N GLU A 52 9.01 6.10 -4.38
CA GLU A 52 10.43 6.26 -4.64
C GLU A 52 10.93 5.09 -5.51
N GLU A 53 12.11 5.23 -6.12
CA GLU A 53 12.73 4.15 -6.90
C GLU A 53 12.87 2.84 -6.08
N GLY A 54 13.05 2.96 -4.77
CA GLY A 54 13.18 1.83 -3.84
C GLY A 54 11.86 1.22 -3.34
N GLY A 55 10.71 1.78 -3.72
CA GLY A 55 9.37 1.31 -3.32
C GLY A 55 8.45 2.41 -2.79
N SER A 56 7.25 2.01 -2.37
CA SER A 56 6.22 2.91 -1.81
C SER A 56 6.22 2.87 -0.29
N TYR A 57 6.04 4.03 0.34
CA TYR A 57 6.04 4.20 1.80
C TYR A 57 4.80 4.99 2.25
N TRP A 58 4.11 4.53 3.29
CA TRP A 58 2.92 5.23 3.81
C TRP A 58 3.27 6.17 4.94
N LEU A 59 2.84 7.43 4.84
CA LEU A 59 2.97 8.44 5.89
C LEU A 59 1.62 8.51 6.59
N ARG A 60 1.56 8.17 7.88
CA ARG A 60 0.32 8.16 8.65
C ARG A 60 -0.19 9.58 8.92
N SER A 61 -1.36 9.70 9.55
CA SER A 61 -1.95 10.99 9.94
C SER A 61 -1.08 11.84 10.90
N ASP A 62 -0.18 11.21 11.66
CA ASP A 62 0.82 11.88 12.49
C ASP A 62 2.07 12.32 11.70
N GLY A 63 2.14 11.99 10.40
CA GLY A 63 3.29 12.25 9.52
C GLY A 63 4.41 11.22 9.65
N VAL A 64 4.28 10.24 10.55
CA VAL A 64 5.31 9.22 10.75
C VAL A 64 5.14 8.11 9.71
N MET A 65 6.25 7.73 9.09
CA MET A 65 6.29 6.59 8.17
C MET A 65 5.86 5.30 8.88
N ALA A 66 4.95 4.57 8.24
CA ALA A 66 4.50 3.29 8.72
C ALA A 66 5.57 2.20 8.55
N THR A 67 5.69 1.30 9.52
CA THR A 67 6.55 0.10 9.45
C THR A 67 5.86 -1.09 10.09
N SER A 68 6.08 -2.29 9.55
CA SER A 68 5.58 -3.58 10.06
C SER A 68 4.08 -3.56 10.44
N GLN A 69 3.23 -2.98 9.59
CA GLN A 69 1.81 -2.84 9.90
C GLN A 69 0.94 -2.82 8.65
N TRP A 70 -0.33 -3.12 8.87
CA TRP A 70 -1.39 -2.92 7.89
C TRP A 70 -1.67 -1.42 7.69
N VAL A 71 -1.91 -1.04 6.45
CA VAL A 71 -2.30 0.30 6.01
C VAL A 71 -3.61 0.17 5.24
N ASN A 72 -4.58 1.04 5.55
CA ASN A 72 -5.78 1.20 4.75
C ASN A 72 -5.83 2.64 4.25
N ASP A 73 -5.70 2.82 2.94
CA ASP A 73 -5.69 4.14 2.30
C ASP A 73 -7.08 4.56 1.78
N GLY A 74 -8.12 3.81 2.13
CA GLY A 74 -9.49 3.99 1.68
C GLY A 74 -9.85 3.20 0.42
N THR A 75 -8.86 2.69 -0.33
CA THR A 75 -9.09 1.89 -1.55
C THR A 75 -8.90 0.40 -1.32
N GLY A 76 -8.15 0.02 -0.28
CA GLY A 76 -7.85 -1.35 0.07
C GLY A 76 -6.95 -1.45 1.29
N TRP A 77 -6.59 -2.68 1.63
CA TRP A 77 -5.60 -2.98 2.66
C TRP A 77 -4.26 -3.29 2.02
N TYR A 78 -3.19 -2.78 2.62
CA TYR A 78 -1.81 -2.96 2.19
C TYR A 78 -0.96 -3.31 3.42
N TYR A 79 0.19 -3.91 3.22
CA TYR A 79 1.13 -4.16 4.33
C TYR A 79 2.49 -3.56 4.01
N VAL A 80 3.06 -2.86 4.99
CA VAL A 80 4.44 -2.33 4.90
C VAL A 80 5.39 -3.17 5.76
N ASP A 81 6.56 -3.50 5.22
CA ASP A 81 7.58 -4.29 5.91
C ASP A 81 8.28 -3.49 7.03
N SER A 82 9.28 -4.09 7.67
CA SER A 82 10.05 -3.44 8.74
C SER A 82 10.88 -2.24 8.30
N SER A 83 11.16 -2.13 6.99
CA SER A 83 11.78 -0.95 6.38
C SER A 83 10.76 0.11 5.95
N GLY A 84 9.47 -0.19 6.05
CA GLY A 84 8.36 0.68 5.65
C GLY A 84 7.96 0.53 4.19
N ARG A 85 8.59 -0.38 3.44
CA ARG A 85 8.26 -0.62 2.03
C ARG A 85 6.97 -1.40 1.92
N LYS A 86 6.08 -0.96 1.04
CA LYS A 86 4.86 -1.68 0.64
C LYS A 86 5.22 -3.05 0.05
N LEU A 87 4.62 -4.10 0.58
CA LEU A 87 4.73 -5.46 0.04
C LEU A 87 3.84 -5.59 -1.21
N THR A 88 4.40 -6.19 -2.26
CA THR A 88 3.68 -6.50 -3.52
C THR A 88 3.99 -7.92 -3.98
N SER A 89 3.12 -8.47 -4.81
CA SER A 89 3.23 -9.75 -5.51
C SER A 89 3.75 -10.92 -4.66
N GLN A 90 3.27 -11.07 -3.42
CA GLN A 90 3.80 -12.09 -2.52
C GLN A 90 2.80 -12.59 -1.49
N ILE A 91 3.08 -13.81 -1.00
CA ILE A 91 2.43 -14.37 0.17
C ILE A 91 3.06 -13.77 1.43
N MET A 92 2.22 -13.26 2.33
CA MET A 92 2.62 -12.85 3.67
C MET A 92 2.00 -13.77 4.71
N LYS A 93 2.79 -14.13 5.72
CA LYS A 93 2.31 -14.89 6.88
C LYS A 93 2.38 -14.04 8.13
N LEU A 94 1.26 -13.92 8.83
CA LEU A 94 1.15 -13.15 10.06
C LEU A 94 0.21 -13.87 11.03
N ASN A 95 0.70 -14.22 12.23
CA ASN A 95 -0.06 -14.91 13.27
C ASN A 95 -0.73 -16.22 12.80
N ASP A 96 0.00 -17.06 12.05
CA ASP A 96 -0.49 -18.30 11.40
C ASP A 96 -1.52 -18.08 10.28
N GLU A 97 -1.89 -16.84 9.98
CA GLU A 97 -2.73 -16.51 8.82
C GLU A 97 -1.89 -16.24 7.57
N ILE A 98 -2.47 -16.52 6.41
CA ILE A 98 -1.84 -16.37 5.10
C ILE A 98 -2.61 -15.32 4.32
N TYR A 99 -1.89 -14.33 3.79
CA TYR A 99 -2.41 -13.24 2.98
C TYR A 99 -1.67 -13.23 1.64
N TRP A 100 -2.30 -12.65 0.62
CA TRP A 100 -1.65 -12.31 -0.62
C TRP A 100 -1.71 -10.80 -0.82
N LEU A 101 -0.57 -10.20 -1.13
CA LEU A 101 -0.46 -8.81 -1.54
C LEU A 101 -0.29 -8.83 -3.05
N GLY A 102 -1.24 -8.22 -3.76
CA GLY A 102 -1.28 -8.16 -5.23
C GLY A 102 -0.14 -7.34 -5.82
N GLU A 103 -0.17 -7.20 -7.14
CA GLU A 103 0.85 -6.44 -7.89
C GLU A 103 0.90 -4.97 -7.49
N ASP A 104 -0.25 -4.36 -7.23
CA ASP A 104 -0.40 -3.00 -6.69
C ASP A 104 -0.16 -2.94 -5.16
N GLY A 105 0.04 -4.09 -4.53
CA GLY A 105 0.19 -4.29 -3.08
C GLY A 105 -1.11 -4.47 -2.33
N LYS A 106 -2.27 -4.40 -3.00
CA LYS A 106 -3.57 -4.54 -2.35
C LYS A 106 -3.75 -5.98 -1.89
N MET A 107 -4.24 -6.15 -0.67
CA MET A 107 -4.55 -7.43 -0.08
C MET A 107 -5.70 -8.10 -0.84
N ALA A 108 -5.49 -9.34 -1.26
CA ALA A 108 -6.53 -10.13 -1.89
C ALA A 108 -7.67 -10.45 -0.91
N ALA A 109 -8.92 -10.32 -1.37
CA ALA A 109 -10.10 -10.65 -0.59
C ALA A 109 -11.28 -11.07 -1.49
N ASP A 110 -11.94 -12.16 -1.11
CA ASP A 110 -13.01 -12.82 -1.88
C ASP A 110 -12.62 -13.18 -3.33
N GLU A 111 -11.37 -13.59 -3.54
CA GLU A 111 -10.83 -13.81 -4.88
C GLU A 111 -9.90 -15.03 -4.99
N TRP A 112 -9.75 -15.50 -6.22
CA TRP A 112 -8.78 -16.53 -6.58
C TRP A 112 -7.43 -15.91 -6.93
N VAL A 113 -6.36 -16.51 -6.42
CA VAL A 113 -4.99 -16.12 -6.75
C VAL A 113 -4.22 -17.33 -7.24
N CYS A 114 -3.59 -17.19 -8.42
CA CYS A 114 -2.61 -18.14 -8.93
C CYS A 114 -1.22 -17.55 -8.75
N THR A 115 -0.37 -18.21 -7.97
CA THR A 115 1.03 -17.81 -7.82
C THR A 115 1.85 -18.24 -9.04
N GLU A 116 3.03 -17.65 -9.24
CA GLU A 116 3.90 -17.91 -10.41
C GLU A 116 4.25 -19.38 -10.65
N ASN A 117 4.23 -20.21 -9.60
CA ASN A 117 4.49 -21.66 -9.71
C ASN A 117 3.23 -22.50 -9.99
N GLY A 118 2.12 -21.86 -10.37
CA GLY A 118 0.86 -22.52 -10.72
C GLY A 118 0.01 -22.96 -9.54
N LYS A 119 0.35 -22.60 -8.29
CA LYS A 119 -0.46 -22.93 -7.12
C LYS A 119 -1.61 -21.94 -6.97
N TRP A 120 -2.82 -22.48 -6.82
CA TRP A 120 -4.04 -21.73 -6.58
C TRP A 120 -4.36 -21.60 -5.10
N TYR A 121 -4.81 -20.43 -4.71
CA TYR A 121 -5.33 -20.09 -3.40
C TYR A 121 -6.67 -19.37 -3.58
N TYR A 122 -7.53 -19.44 -2.58
CA TYR A 122 -8.71 -18.60 -2.48
C TYR A 122 -8.63 -17.77 -1.21
N PHE A 123 -8.66 -16.45 -1.34
CA PHE A 123 -8.65 -15.53 -0.21
C PHE A 123 -10.09 -15.16 0.14
N GLN A 124 -10.45 -15.28 1.41
CA GLN A 124 -11.78 -14.97 1.90
C GLN A 124 -11.96 -13.45 2.11
N SER A 125 -13.19 -13.00 2.36
CA SER A 125 -13.52 -11.59 2.63
C SER A 125 -12.65 -10.88 3.67
N ASN A 126 -12.14 -11.62 4.67
CA ASN A 126 -11.25 -11.11 5.71
C ASN A 126 -9.76 -11.07 5.28
N GLY A 127 -9.46 -11.46 4.05
CA GLY A 127 -8.10 -11.53 3.49
C GLY A 127 -7.34 -12.80 3.80
N TYR A 128 -7.92 -13.77 4.51
CA TYR A 128 -7.22 -15.00 4.89
C TYR A 128 -7.38 -16.05 3.80
N ALA A 129 -6.30 -16.76 3.47
CA ALA A 129 -6.38 -17.91 2.58
C ALA A 129 -7.28 -18.99 3.20
N MET A 130 -8.16 -19.57 2.38
CA MET A 130 -8.92 -20.76 2.73
C MET A 130 -7.97 -21.95 2.97
N ARG A 131 -8.18 -22.69 4.05
CA ARG A 131 -7.29 -23.79 4.48
C ARG A 131 -8.09 -24.91 5.13
N ASN A 132 -7.55 -26.12 5.09
CA ASN A 132 -8.03 -27.29 5.82
C ASN A 132 -9.51 -27.63 5.60
N GLY A 133 -10.00 -27.57 4.36
CA GLY A 133 -11.39 -27.95 4.13
C GLY A 133 -11.96 -27.54 2.79
N TRP A 134 -13.26 -27.80 2.68
CA TRP A 134 -14.06 -27.50 1.51
C TRP A 134 -14.54 -26.05 1.52
N LYS A 135 -14.56 -25.42 0.35
CA LYS A 135 -15.19 -24.13 0.11
C LYS A 135 -15.99 -24.20 -1.18
N VAL A 136 -17.19 -23.65 -1.13
CA VAL A 136 -18.01 -23.42 -2.33
C VAL A 136 -17.66 -22.07 -2.91
N VAL A 137 -17.31 -22.02 -4.19
CA VAL A 137 -17.07 -20.80 -4.95
C VAL A 137 -17.79 -20.90 -6.29
N GLY A 138 -18.71 -19.98 -6.57
CA GLY A 138 -19.48 -20.02 -7.82
C GLY A 138 -20.37 -21.25 -8.00
N GLY A 139 -20.78 -21.91 -6.91
CA GLY A 139 -21.60 -23.14 -6.94
C GLY A 139 -20.79 -24.45 -7.01
N GLU A 140 -19.48 -24.36 -7.21
CA GLU A 140 -18.57 -25.51 -7.29
C GLU A 140 -17.83 -25.72 -5.97
N TYR A 141 -17.49 -26.97 -5.64
CA TYR A 141 -16.78 -27.33 -4.41
C TYR A 141 -15.29 -27.51 -4.67
N TYR A 142 -14.48 -26.87 -3.83
CA TYR A 142 -13.01 -26.93 -3.87
C TYR A 142 -12.44 -27.30 -2.51
N TYR A 143 -11.41 -28.13 -2.48
CA TYR A 143 -10.73 -28.51 -1.23
C TYR A 143 -9.38 -27.80 -1.11
N PHE A 144 -9.11 -27.20 0.05
CA PHE A 144 -7.87 -26.49 0.36
C PHE A 144 -7.04 -27.25 1.39
N LEU A 145 -5.77 -27.46 1.07
CA LEU A 145 -4.80 -28.11 1.94
C LEU A 145 -4.45 -27.23 3.16
N LYS A 146 -3.71 -27.79 4.13
CA LYS A 146 -3.19 -27.03 5.28
C LYS A 146 -2.29 -25.86 4.89
N SER A 147 -1.63 -25.96 3.74
CA SER A 147 -0.82 -24.89 3.15
C SER A 147 -1.64 -23.75 2.55
N GLY A 148 -2.95 -23.92 2.37
CA GLY A 148 -3.83 -22.99 1.65
C GLY A 148 -3.89 -23.24 0.14
N ILE A 149 -3.08 -24.18 -0.37
CA ILE A 149 -3.10 -24.55 -1.78
C ILE A 149 -4.37 -25.35 -2.07
N MET A 150 -5.06 -25.00 -3.16
CA MET A 150 -6.16 -25.78 -3.71
C MET A 150 -5.67 -27.16 -4.17
N ALA A 151 -6.34 -28.22 -3.74
CA ALA A 151 -6.08 -29.56 -4.26
C ALA A 151 -6.56 -29.68 -5.72
N ALA A 152 -5.78 -30.36 -6.56
CA ALA A 152 -6.12 -30.65 -7.95
C ALA A 152 -5.64 -32.06 -8.31
N ASP A 153 -6.41 -32.76 -9.13
CA ASP A 153 -6.21 -34.15 -9.57
C ASP A 153 -5.82 -35.09 -8.43
N ALA A 154 -6.58 -35.04 -7.32
CA ALA A 154 -6.22 -35.69 -6.07
C ALA A 154 -7.42 -36.32 -5.35
N LEU A 155 -7.13 -37.33 -4.53
CA LEU A 155 -8.05 -37.83 -3.50
C LEU A 155 -7.86 -36.98 -2.24
N VAL A 156 -8.95 -36.41 -1.72
CA VAL A 156 -8.95 -35.55 -0.53
C VAL A 156 -9.61 -36.27 0.66
N PRO A 157 -9.46 -35.77 1.91
CA PRO A 157 -10.02 -36.42 3.09
C PRO A 157 -11.51 -36.74 2.96
N GLY A 158 -11.89 -37.93 3.43
CA GLY A 158 -13.24 -38.49 3.23
C GLY A 158 -13.39 -39.35 1.97
N GLY A 159 -12.32 -39.50 1.17
CA GLY A 159 -12.34 -40.35 -0.03
C GLY A 159 -12.95 -39.68 -1.26
N TYR A 160 -13.13 -38.37 -1.23
CA TYR A 160 -13.63 -37.59 -2.36
C TYR A 160 -12.51 -37.30 -3.37
N ARG A 161 -12.85 -37.18 -4.66
CA ARG A 161 -11.90 -36.84 -5.72
C ARG A 161 -12.14 -35.43 -6.24
N VAL A 162 -11.07 -34.68 -6.49
CA VAL A 162 -11.11 -33.39 -7.20
C VAL A 162 -10.42 -33.52 -8.56
N GLY A 163 -10.92 -32.81 -9.56
CA GLY A 163 -10.38 -32.78 -10.92
C GLY A 163 -9.12 -31.94 -11.06
N ALA A 164 -8.58 -31.89 -12.28
CA ALA A 164 -7.40 -31.07 -12.60
C ALA A 164 -7.66 -29.56 -12.43
N ASP A 165 -8.92 -29.14 -12.53
CA ASP A 165 -9.39 -27.77 -12.24
C ASP A 165 -9.74 -27.55 -10.76
N GLY A 166 -9.52 -28.55 -9.90
CA GLY A 166 -9.78 -28.52 -8.47
C GLY A 166 -11.24 -28.71 -8.06
N ARG A 167 -12.17 -28.84 -9.01
CA ARG A 167 -13.58 -29.06 -8.71
C ARG A 167 -13.82 -30.46 -8.19
N TRP A 168 -14.69 -30.59 -7.19
CA TRP A 168 -15.15 -31.88 -6.71
C TRP A 168 -15.82 -32.67 -7.83
N ILE A 169 -15.48 -33.96 -7.93
CA ILE A 169 -16.08 -34.91 -8.85
C ILE A 169 -16.95 -35.87 -8.02
N GLN A 170 -18.22 -35.96 -8.40
CA GLN A 170 -19.19 -36.89 -7.83
C GLN A 170 -19.01 -38.32 -8.38
#